data_AF-A0A438EHL0-F1
#
_entry.id   AF-A0A438EHL0-F1
#
_cell.length_a   1.000
_cell.length_b   1.000
_cell.length_c   1.000
_cell.angle_alpha   90.00
_cell.angle_beta   90.00
_cell.angle_gamma   90.00
#
_symmetry.space_group_name_H-M   'P 1'
#
loop_
_entity.id
_entity.type
_entity.pdbx_description
1 polymer ?
#
loop_
_entity_poly.entity_id
_entity_poly.type
_entity_poly.pdbx_seq_one_letter_code
_entity_poly.pdbx_strand_id
1 'polypeptide(L)'
;MEVSRCKEMSGEKLRRRRRRSVRRKVKKLQRLIPGGRGLQPDRLFLRTADYILHLRLQVNVLQALSKIYKLESSGFLFAYIPSVLSYYQK
;
A
#
# COMPACT_ATOMS: atom_id res chain seq x y z
N MET A 1 2.73 -1.51 56.87
CA MET A 1 2.60 -2.25 55.59
C MET A 1 1.43 -1.63 54.83
N GLU A 2 1.62 -0.85 53.75
CA GLU A 2 0.53 -0.51 52.77
C GLU A 2 0.92 0.43 51.59
N VAL A 3 2.20 0.67 51.30
CA VAL A 3 2.58 1.57 50.17
C VAL A 3 2.66 0.86 48.81
N SER A 4 2.28 -0.42 48.73
CA SER A 4 2.43 -1.24 47.50
C SER A 4 1.25 -1.13 46.53
N ARG A 5 0.10 -0.56 46.94
CA ARG A 5 -1.17 -0.62 46.17
C ARG A 5 -1.54 0.67 45.45
N CYS A 6 -0.57 1.45 44.98
CA CYS A 6 -0.87 2.64 44.15
C CYS A 6 -0.18 2.62 42.77
N LYS A 7 0.87 1.81 42.58
CA LYS A 7 1.63 1.75 41.32
C LYS A 7 1.00 0.80 40.28
N GLU A 8 0.30 -0.25 40.71
CA GLU A 8 -0.34 -1.24 39.83
C GLU A 8 -1.58 -0.72 39.09
N MET A 9 -2.39 0.12 39.74
CA MET A 9 -3.64 0.66 39.19
C MET A 9 -3.42 1.53 37.95
N SER A 10 -2.27 2.20 37.84
CA SER A 10 -1.91 3.04 36.69
C SER A 10 -1.50 2.19 35.47
N GLY A 11 -0.73 1.12 35.70
CA GLY A 11 -0.30 0.20 34.65
C GLY A 11 -1.45 -0.58 34.02
N GLU A 12 -2.42 -1.04 34.82
CA GLU A 12 -3.61 -1.72 34.31
C GLU A 12 -4.49 -0.81 33.44
N LYS A 13 -4.72 0.44 33.88
CA LYS A 13 -5.49 1.42 33.10
C LYS A 13 -4.82 1.67 31.75
N LEU A 14 -3.49 1.80 31.70
CA LEU A 14 -2.74 1.95 30.47
C LEU A 14 -2.83 0.71 29.58
N ARG A 15 -2.70 -0.49 30.14
CA ARG A 15 -2.87 -1.76 29.41
C ARG A 15 -4.26 -1.88 28.78
N ARG A 16 -5.32 -1.53 29.52
CA ARG A 16 -6.70 -1.51 29.01
C ARG A 16 -6.86 -0.51 27.86
N ARG A 17 -6.29 0.70 27.98
CA ARG A 17 -6.27 1.70 26.90
C ARG A 17 -5.55 1.19 25.66
N ARG A 18 -4.38 0.55 25.82
CA ARG A 18 -3.59 -0.02 24.73
C ARG A 18 -4.35 -1.13 24.00
N ARG A 19 -4.96 -2.07 24.74
CA ARG A 19 -5.80 -3.14 24.15
C ARG A 19 -6.98 -2.58 23.37
N ARG A 20 -7.68 -1.57 23.89
CA ARG A 20 -8.78 -0.88 23.18
C ARG A 20 -8.29 -0.20 21.90
N SER A 21 -7.13 0.45 21.94
CA SER A 21 -6.52 1.08 20.76
C SER A 21 -6.17 0.06 19.68
N VAL A 22 -5.51 -1.05 20.05
CA VAL A 22 -5.18 -2.15 19.13
C VAL A 22 -6.44 -2.72 18.49
N ARG A 23 -7.49 -2.99 19.26
CA ARG A 23 -8.76 -3.51 18.73
C ARG A 23 -9.41 -2.56 17.72
N ARG A 24 -9.34 -1.24 17.95
CA ARG A 24 -9.82 -0.22 16.99
C ARG A 24 -9.00 -0.23 15.70
N LYS A 25 -7.67 -0.35 15.79
CA LYS A 25 -6.77 -0.43 14.62
C LYS A 25 -7.03 -1.70 13.80
N VAL A 26 -7.16 -2.85 14.46
CA VAL A 26 -7.51 -4.13 13.79
C VAL A 26 -8.86 -4.03 13.09
N LYS A 27 -9.88 -3.44 13.74
CA LYS A 27 -11.21 -3.25 13.11
C LYS A 27 -11.16 -2.30 11.90
N LYS A 28 -10.29 -1.29 11.92
CA LYS A 28 -10.04 -0.45 10.73
C LYS A 28 -9.38 -1.25 9.62
N LEU A 29 -8.37 -2.07 9.94
CA LEU A 29 -7.70 -2.93 8.96
C LEU A 29 -8.67 -3.92 8.30
N GLN A 30 -9.55 -4.55 9.09
CA GLN A 30 -10.61 -5.43 8.57
C GLN A 30 -11.56 -4.77 7.55
N ARG A 31 -11.72 -3.43 7.61
CA ARG A 31 -12.56 -2.68 6.66
C ARG A 31 -11.80 -2.31 5.39
N LEU A 32 -10.49 -2.11 5.49
CA LEU A 32 -9.62 -1.73 4.37
C LEU A 32 -9.28 -2.93 3.49
N ILE A 33 -9.08 -4.10 4.10
CA ILE A 33 -8.68 -5.30 3.38
C ILE A 33 -9.90 -5.97 2.76
N PRO A 34 -9.89 -6.26 1.44
CA PRO A 34 -10.98 -6.97 0.79
C PRO A 34 -11.14 -8.36 1.39
N GLY A 35 -12.37 -8.69 1.80
CA GLY A 35 -12.68 -9.93 2.51
C GLY A 35 -12.20 -9.96 3.96
N GLY A 36 -11.68 -8.87 4.52
CA GLY A 36 -11.10 -8.79 5.88
C GLY A 36 -12.12 -8.75 7.04
N ARG A 37 -13.41 -8.57 6.75
CA ARG A 37 -14.46 -8.44 7.79
C ARG A 37 -14.63 -9.76 8.53
N GLY A 38 -14.45 -9.73 9.86
CA GLY A 38 -14.65 -10.89 10.72
C GLY A 38 -13.48 -11.89 10.77
N LEU A 39 -12.37 -11.64 10.05
CA LEU A 39 -11.20 -12.51 10.16
C LEU A 39 -10.49 -12.37 11.51
N GLN A 40 -9.98 -13.49 12.01
CA GLN A 40 -9.05 -13.51 13.13
C GLN A 40 -7.80 -12.68 12.81
N PRO A 41 -7.18 -12.03 13.81
CA PRO A 41 -6.04 -11.13 13.59
C PRO A 41 -4.89 -11.78 12.83
N ASP A 42 -4.54 -13.04 13.16
CA ASP A 42 -3.43 -13.77 12.54
C ASP A 42 -3.61 -13.91 11.03
N ARG A 43 -4.80 -14.32 10.60
CA ARG A 43 -5.14 -14.47 9.18
C ARG A 43 -5.35 -13.13 8.48
N LEU A 44 -5.82 -12.12 9.21
CA LEU A 44 -5.96 -10.75 8.70
C LEU A 44 -4.60 -10.15 8.33
N PHE A 45 -3.58 -10.34 9.17
CA PHE A 45 -2.24 -9.82 8.90
C PHE A 45 -1.59 -10.50 7.71
N LEU A 46 -1.72 -11.82 7.59
CA LEU A 46 -1.22 -12.55 6.41
C LEU A 46 -1.88 -12.02 5.12
N ARG A 47 -3.22 -11.93 5.11
CA ARG A 47 -3.97 -11.40 3.97
C ARG A 47 -3.62 -9.95 3.65
N THR A 48 -3.30 -9.16 4.67
CA THR A 48 -2.83 -7.78 4.51
C THR A 48 -1.48 -7.74 3.80
N ALA A 49 -0.54 -8.61 4.18
CA ALA A 49 0.76 -8.69 3.54
C ALA A 49 0.64 -9.06 2.06
N ASP A 50 -0.17 -10.08 1.75
CA ASP A 50 -0.46 -10.49 0.37
C ASP A 50 -1.07 -9.33 -0.45
N TYR A 51 -2.03 -8.61 0.14
CA TYR A 51 -2.70 -7.51 -0.54
C TYR A 51 -1.75 -6.32 -0.79
N ILE A 52 -0.87 -6.00 0.16
CA ILE A 52 0.17 -4.97 -0.04
C ILE A 52 1.11 -5.37 -1.18
N LEU A 53 1.53 -6.63 -1.22
CA LEU A 53 2.39 -7.14 -2.29
C LEU A 53 1.70 -7.02 -3.66
N HIS A 54 0.43 -7.43 -3.75
CA HIS A 54 -0.36 -7.31 -4.98
C HIS A 54 -0.48 -5.86 -5.44
N LEU A 55 -0.79 -4.92 -4.55
CA LEU A 55 -0.89 -3.49 -4.90
C LEU A 55 0.44 -2.93 -5.40
N ARG A 56 1.55 -3.29 -4.75
CA ARG A 56 2.89 -2.87 -5.19
C ARG A 56 3.22 -3.41 -6.58
N LEU A 57 2.90 -4.67 -6.83
CA LEU A 57 3.11 -5.28 -8.15
C LEU A 57 2.27 -4.58 -9.23
N GLN A 58 0.99 -4.32 -8.96
CA GLN A 58 0.11 -3.60 -9.89
C GLN A 58 0.66 -2.22 -10.26
N VAL A 59 1.10 -1.45 -9.27
CA VAL A 59 1.71 -0.12 -9.51
C VAL A 59 3.02 -0.26 -10.29
N ASN A 60 3.87 -1.21 -9.95
CA ASN A 60 5.15 -1.41 -10.64
C ASN A 60 4.95 -1.80 -12.10
N VAL A 61 3.99 -2.68 -12.41
CA VAL A 61 3.66 -3.07 -13.78
C VAL A 61 3.14 -1.86 -14.56
N LEU A 62 2.19 -1.11 -13.99
CA LEU A 62 1.65 0.10 -14.64
C LEU A 62 2.74 1.16 -14.87
N GLN A 63 3.67 1.32 -13.93
CA GLN A 63 4.81 2.22 -14.08
C GLN A 63 5.79 1.75 -15.15
N ALA A 64 6.08 0.44 -15.23
CA ALA A 64 6.93 -0.12 -16.27
C ALA A 64 6.32 0.07 -17.65
N LEU A 65 5.03 -0.24 -17.81
CA LEU A 65 4.28 0.00 -19.04
C LEU A 65 4.28 1.49 -19.39
N SER A 66 3.98 2.38 -18.44
CA SER A 66 4.01 3.82 -18.67
C SER A 66 5.38 4.32 -19.12
N LYS A 67 6.47 3.76 -18.58
CA LYS A 67 7.83 4.08 -19.04
C LYS A 67 8.07 3.61 -20.47
N ILE A 68 7.65 2.40 -20.82
CA ILE A 68 7.76 1.86 -22.18
C ILE A 68 7.01 2.77 -23.17
N TYR A 69 5.75 3.10 -22.90
CA TYR A 69 4.96 3.98 -23.78
C TYR A 69 5.50 5.42 -23.85
N LYS A 70 6.05 5.95 -22.75
CA LYS A 70 6.70 7.27 -22.76
C LYS A 70 7.97 7.28 -23.61
N LEU A 71 8.76 6.22 -23.54
CA LEU A 71 9.97 6.07 -24.36
C LEU A 71 9.63 5.93 -25.84
N GLU A 72 8.55 5.22 -26.15
CA GLU A 72 8.04 5.04 -27.51
C GLU A 72 7.57 6.39 -28.10
N SER A 73 6.89 7.21 -27.30
CA SER A 73 6.43 8.55 -27.74
C SER A 73 7.59 9.53 -28.02
N SER A 74 8.75 9.37 -27.38
CA SER A 74 9.94 10.19 -27.65
C SER A 74 10.76 9.74 -28.87
N GLY A 75 10.69 8.46 -29.25
CA GLY A 75 11.46 7.91 -30.38
C GLY A 75 10.76 8.05 -31.74
N PHE A 76 9.42 7.95 -31.78
CA PHE A 76 8.67 7.93 -33.04
C PHE A 76 8.63 9.27 -33.77
N LEU A 77 8.59 10.41 -33.05
CA LEU A 77 8.62 11.73 -33.69
C LEU A 77 9.99 12.05 -34.32
N PHE A 78 11.11 11.60 -33.74
CA PHE A 78 12.44 11.84 -34.30
C PHE A 78 12.73 11.00 -35.55
N ALA A 79 12.14 9.80 -35.66
CA ALA A 79 12.31 8.94 -36.83
C ALA A 79 11.40 9.29 -38.01
N TYR A 80 10.27 9.96 -37.77
CA TYR A 80 9.30 10.28 -38.82
C TYR A 80 9.56 11.61 -39.52
N ILE A 81 10.12 12.61 -38.81
CA ILE A 81 10.34 13.96 -39.36
C ILE A 81 11.34 13.98 -40.55
N PRO A 82 12.48 13.25 -40.56
CA PRO A 82 13.43 13.29 -41.68
C PRO A 82 12.92 12.59 -42.94
N SER A 83 12.11 11.55 -42.79
CA SER A 83 11.60 10.74 -43.91
C SER A 83 10.59 11.52 -44.76
N VAL A 84 9.78 12.38 -44.13
CA VAL A 84 8.76 13.18 -44.84
C VAL A 84 9.37 14.43 -45.47
N LEU A 85 10.39 15.03 -44.85
CA LEU A 85 11.11 16.20 -45.41
C LEU A 85 11.92 15.89 -46.67
N SER A 86 12.44 14.66 -46.80
CA SER A 86 13.13 14.20 -48.02
C SER A 86 12.18 14.05 -49.22
N TYR A 87 10.87 13.87 -48.97
CA TYR A 87 9.86 13.67 -50.02
C TYR A 87 9.37 14.98 -50.67
N TYR A 88 9.68 16.14 -50.08
CA TYR A 88 9.26 17.47 -50.57
C TYR A 88 10.40 18.31 -51.19
N GLN A 89 11.59 17.73 -51.33
CA GLN A 89 12.77 18.41 -51.88
C GLN A 89 13.12 17.95 -53.31
N LYS A 90 12.16 17.36 -54.04
CA LYS A 90 12.28 16.94 -55.44
C LYS A 90 11.13 17.52 -56.26
#